data_AF-F8PNJ0-F1
#
_entry.id   AF-F8PNJ0-F1
#
_cell.length_a   1.000
_cell.length_b   1.000
_cell.length_c   1.000
_cell.angle_alpha   90.00
_cell.angle_beta   90.00
_cell.angle_gamma   90.00
#
_symmetry.space_group_name_H-M   'P 1'
#
loop_
_entity.id
_entity.type
_entity.pdbx_description
1 polymer ?
#
loop_
_entity_poly.entity_id
_entity_poly.type
_entity_poly.pdbx_seq_one_letter_code
_entity_poly.pdbx_strand_id
1 'polypeptide(L)'
;VTSRYFILPASAAVVGTLIGMVRGSRLAALRFLAENAHRPPTTVRGWYFYNKTKNYRRMQGGLKAAGVDGSKLALTALGWVGIE
;
A
#
# COMPACT_ATOMS: atom_id res chain seq x y z
N VAL A 1 18.09 8.50 26.25
CA VAL A 1 18.82 7.98 25.06
C VAL A 1 18.14 6.75 24.45
N THR A 2 17.72 5.75 25.24
CA THR A 2 17.17 4.46 24.73
C THR A 2 15.84 4.56 23.96
N SER A 3 15.00 5.56 24.24
CA SER A 3 13.67 5.69 23.66
C SER A 3 13.65 5.98 22.14
N ARG A 4 14.63 6.76 21.63
CA ARG A 4 14.68 7.15 20.20
C ARG A 4 15.01 6.01 19.24
N TYR A 5 15.80 5.02 19.68
CA TYR A 5 16.13 3.82 18.90
C TYR A 5 14.90 2.97 18.55
N PHE A 6 13.82 3.09 19.33
CA PHE A 6 12.57 2.37 19.08
C PHE A 6 11.49 3.25 18.47
N ILE A 7 11.30 4.48 18.98
CA ILE A 7 10.19 5.35 18.55
C ILE A 7 10.36 5.81 17.11
N LEU A 8 11.57 6.21 16.69
CA LEU A 8 11.80 6.77 15.35
C LEU A 8 11.61 5.70 14.25
N PRO A 9 12.24 4.52 14.32
CA PRO A 9 11.97 3.46 13.35
C PRO A 9 10.53 2.98 13.33
N ALA A 10 9.89 2.84 14.50
CA ALA A 10 8.52 2.37 14.58
C ALA A 10 7.54 3.38 13.96
N SER A 11 7.68 4.67 14.25
CA SER A 11 6.86 5.72 13.64
C SER A 11 7.12 5.84 12.14
N ALA A 12 8.38 5.75 11.69
CA ALA A 12 8.72 5.72 10.27
C ALA A 12 8.11 4.51 9.55
N ALA A 13 8.09 3.33 10.18
CA ALA A 13 7.45 2.14 9.64
C ALA A 13 5.94 2.33 9.45
N VAL A 14 5.25 2.92 10.45
CA VAL A 14 3.81 3.20 10.38
C VAL A 14 3.50 4.18 9.25
N VAL A 15 4.25 5.29 9.17
CA VAL A 15 4.08 6.30 8.11
C VAL A 15 4.33 5.69 6.73
N GLY A 16 5.41 4.90 6.58
CA GLY A 16 5.73 4.22 5.31
C GLY A 16 4.67 3.21 4.90
N THR A 17 4.11 2.48 5.87
CA THR A 17 3.01 1.54 5.65
C THR A 17 1.77 2.25 5.12
N LEU A 18 1.37 3.38 5.72
CA LEU A 18 0.22 4.17 5.28
C LEU A 18 0.43 4.74 3.87
N ILE A 19 1.61 5.30 3.60
CA ILE A 19 1.99 5.80 2.28
C ILE A 19 1.91 4.69 1.23
N GLY A 20 2.55 3.55 1.50
CA GLY A 20 2.56 2.39 0.62
C GLY A 20 1.16 1.85 0.37
N MET A 21 0.32 1.77 1.40
CA MET A 21 -1.07 1.31 1.28
C MET A 21 -1.89 2.18 0.33
N VAL A 22 -1.82 3.50 0.47
CA VAL A 22 -2.56 4.45 -0.39
C VAL A 22 -2.04 4.39 -1.83
N ARG A 23 -0.71 4.43 -2.02
CA ARG A 23 -0.10 4.42 -3.36
C ARG A 23 -0.32 3.10 -4.09
N GLY A 24 -0.10 1.99 -3.39
CA GLY A 24 -0.26 0.64 -3.93
C GLY A 24 -1.71 0.32 -4.28
N SER A 25 -2.66 0.72 -3.44
CA SER A 25 -4.09 0.53 -3.71
C SER A 25 -4.54 1.34 -4.92
N ARG A 26 -4.15 2.63 -5.02
CA ARG A 26 -4.46 3.47 -6.20
C ARG A 26 -3.89 2.90 -7.48
N LEU A 27 -2.63 2.48 -7.48
CA LEU A 27 -1.96 1.93 -8.64
C LEU A 27 -2.61 0.61 -9.11
N ALA A 28 -2.95 -0.29 -8.18
CA ALA A 28 -3.66 -1.52 -8.50
C ALA A 28 -5.06 -1.26 -9.05
N ALA A 29 -5.75 -0.23 -8.54
CA ALA A 29 -7.05 0.19 -9.07
C ALA A 29 -6.93 0.67 -10.52
N LEU A 30 -5.98 1.56 -10.80
CA LEU A 30 -5.75 2.10 -12.15
C LEU A 30 -5.38 0.99 -13.14
N ARG A 31 -4.53 0.04 -12.73
CA ARG A 31 -4.20 -1.14 -13.54
C ARG A 31 -5.44 -1.98 -13.84
N PHE A 32 -6.26 -2.28 -12.83
CA PHE A 32 -7.51 -3.01 -13.03
C PHE A 32 -8.45 -2.28 -14.01
N LEU A 33 -8.57 -0.95 -13.90
CA LEU A 33 -9.39 -0.16 -14.82
C LEU A 33 -8.83 -0.17 -16.24
N ALA A 34 -7.50 -0.06 -16.41
CA ALA A 34 -6.85 -0.13 -17.72
C ALA A 34 -7.05 -1.50 -18.38
N GLU A 35 -6.82 -2.58 -17.63
CA GLU A 35 -7.03 -3.96 -18.10
C GLU A 35 -8.48 -4.24 -18.50
N ASN A 36 -9.45 -3.60 -17.83
CA ASN A 36 -10.87 -3.85 -18.05
C ASN A 36 -11.62 -2.70 -18.74
N ALA A 37 -10.91 -1.74 -19.34
CA ALA A 37 -11.54 -0.61 -20.03
C ALA A 37 -12.49 -1.06 -21.16
N HIS A 38 -12.18 -2.20 -21.78
CA HIS A 38 -12.97 -2.81 -22.85
C HIS A 38 -14.08 -3.77 -22.36
N ARG A 39 -14.19 -4.02 -21.04
CA ARG A 39 -15.17 -4.94 -20.44
C ARG A 39 -16.02 -4.25 -19.36
N PRO A 40 -16.81 -3.21 -19.72
CA PRO A 40 -17.72 -2.60 -18.76
C PRO A 40 -18.80 -3.60 -18.34
N PRO A 41 -19.23 -3.60 -17.06
CA PRO A 41 -20.31 -4.48 -16.62
C PRO A 41 -21.64 -4.06 -17.26
N THR A 42 -22.34 -5.02 -17.87
CA THR A 42 -23.65 -4.81 -18.53
C THR A 42 -24.84 -5.21 -17.67
N THR A 43 -24.60 -5.95 -16.58
CA THR A 43 -25.64 -6.41 -15.64
C THR A 43 -25.31 -5.98 -14.21
N VAL A 44 -26.34 -5.85 -13.37
CA VAL A 44 -26.18 -5.49 -11.94
C VAL A 44 -25.28 -6.49 -11.21
N ARG A 45 -25.49 -7.80 -11.46
CA ARG A 45 -24.65 -8.87 -10.91
C ARG A 45 -23.20 -8.76 -11.39
N GLY A 46 -23.00 -8.46 -12.67
CA GLY A 46 -21.67 -8.20 -13.25
C GLY A 46 -20.99 -7.00 -12.60
N TRP A 47 -21.72 -5.91 -12.36
CA TRP A 47 -21.21 -4.71 -11.69
C TRP A 47 -20.72 -5.01 -10.26
N TYR A 48 -21.46 -5.83 -9.51
CA TYR A 48 -21.04 -6.24 -8.17
C TYR A 48 -19.74 -7.05 -8.20
N PHE A 49 -19.65 -8.08 -9.05
CA PHE A 49 -18.43 -8.89 -9.16
C PHE A 49 -17.23 -8.12 -9.70
N TYR A 50 -17.46 -7.19 -10.62
CA TYR A 50 -16.45 -6.28 -11.13
C TYR A 50 -15.84 -5.45 -9.99
N ASN A 51 -16.69 -4.81 -9.17
CA ASN A 51 -16.22 -4.00 -8.05
C ASN A 51 -15.61 -4.83 -6.92
N LYS A 52 -16.14 -6.02 -6.63
CA LYS A 52 -15.57 -6.96 -5.66
C LYS A 52 -14.16 -7.38 -6.06
N THR A 53 -13.96 -7.76 -7.32
CA THR A 53 -12.64 -8.10 -7.88
C THR A 53 -11.68 -6.91 -7.84
N LYS A 54 -12.15 -5.72 -8.25
CA LYS A 54 -11.38 -4.48 -8.14
C LYS A 54 -10.95 -4.20 -6.70
N ASN A 55 -11.80 -4.47 -5.71
CA ASN A 55 -11.49 -4.24 -4.31
C ASN A 55 -10.41 -5.21 -3.80
N TYR A 56 -10.48 -6.49 -4.15
CA TYR A 56 -9.44 -7.45 -3.77
C TYR A 56 -8.08 -7.12 -4.37
N ARG A 57 -8.03 -6.70 -5.65
CA ARG A 57 -6.76 -6.26 -6.25
C ARG A 57 -6.23 -4.99 -5.59
N ARG A 58 -7.10 -4.05 -5.22
CA ARG A 58 -6.71 -2.86 -4.43
C ARG A 58 -6.10 -3.23 -3.08
N MET A 59 -6.73 -4.13 -2.33
CA MET A 59 -6.22 -4.59 -1.03
C MET A 59 -4.87 -5.28 -1.19
N GLN A 60 -4.74 -6.21 -2.15
CA GLN A 60 -3.49 -6.90 -2.41
C GLN A 60 -2.36 -5.93 -2.80
N GLY A 61 -2.63 -4.99 -3.71
CA GLY A 61 -1.67 -3.96 -4.12
C GLY A 61 -1.27 -3.03 -2.98
N GLY A 62 -2.24 -2.63 -2.15
CA GLY A 62 -2.02 -1.81 -0.97
C GLY A 62 -1.14 -2.51 0.05
N LEU A 63 -1.45 -3.74 0.44
CA LEU A 63 -0.68 -4.52 1.42
C LEU A 63 0.75 -4.79 0.95
N LYS A 64 0.94 -5.13 -0.34
CA LYS A 64 2.28 -5.34 -0.91
C LYS A 64 3.12 -4.07 -0.83
N ALA A 65 2.58 -2.94 -1.27
CA ALA A 65 3.31 -1.67 -1.24
C ALA A 65 3.52 -1.15 0.19
N ALA A 66 2.58 -1.39 1.11
CA ALA A 66 2.71 -1.03 2.52
C ALA A 66 3.90 -1.74 3.18
N GLY A 67 4.09 -3.04 2.94
CA GLY A 67 5.26 -3.77 3.45
C GLY A 67 6.58 -3.24 2.88
N VAL A 68 6.60 -2.89 1.59
CA VAL A 68 7.80 -2.34 0.93
C VAL A 68 8.13 -0.94 1.45
N ASP A 69 7.19 0.00 1.40
CA ASP A 69 7.45 1.39 1.81
C ASP A 69 7.65 1.50 3.33
N GLY A 70 6.93 0.70 4.14
CA GLY A 70 7.09 0.62 5.58
C GLY A 70 8.48 0.11 6.00
N SER A 71 8.94 -1.00 5.43
CA SER A 71 10.29 -1.53 5.72
C SER A 71 11.38 -0.59 5.22
N LYS A 72 11.21 0.02 4.04
CA LYS A 72 12.16 0.99 3.51
C LYS A 72 12.35 2.18 4.46
N LEU A 73 11.27 2.80 4.92
CA LEU A 73 11.37 3.94 5.85
C LEU A 73 11.90 3.53 7.23
N ALA A 74 11.50 2.37 7.74
CA ALA A 74 12.00 1.85 9.01
C ALA A 74 13.52 1.63 8.97
N LEU A 75 14.03 1.00 7.91
CA LEU A 75 15.47 0.76 7.73
C LEU A 75 16.26 2.06 7.56
N THR A 76 15.73 3.04 6.83
CA THR A 76 16.39 4.35 6.72
C THR A 76 16.45 5.08 8.06
N ALA A 77 15.38 5.02 8.87
CA ALA A 77 15.35 5.62 10.19
C ALA A 77 16.30 4.90 11.17
N LEU A 78 16.37 3.56 11.11
CA LEU A 78 17.36 2.78 11.87
C LEU A 78 18.80 3.17 11.49
N GLY A 79 19.09 3.29 10.20
CA GLY A 79 20.40 3.73 9.72
C GLY A 79 20.77 5.11 10.23
N TRP A 80 19.82 6.06 10.20
CA TRP A 80 20.04 7.40 10.75
C TRP A 80 20.36 7.39 12.24
N VAL A 81 19.52 6.73 13.05
CA VAL A 81 19.69 6.68 14.51
C VAL A 81 20.91 5.86 14.93
N GLY A 82 21.43 4.98 14.07
CA GLY A 82 22.68 4.27 14.29
C GLY A 82 23.93 5.11 14.01
N ILE A 83 23.83 6.14 13.16
CA ILE A 83 24.94 7.05 12.81
C ILE A 83 25.02 8.21 13.80
N GLU A 84 23.87 8.74 14.23
CA GLU A 84 23.74 9.83 15.21
C GLU A 84 24.03 9.38 16.65
#